data_AF-A0A949ULQ6-F1
#
_entry.id   AF-A0A949ULQ6-F1
#
_cell.length_a   1.000
_cell.length_b   1.000
_cell.length_c   1.000
_cell.angle_alpha   90.00
_cell.angle_beta   90.00
_cell.angle_gamma   90.00
#
_symmetry.space_group_name_H-M   'P 1'
#
loop_
_entity.id
_entity.type
_entity.pdbx_description
1 polymer ?
#
loop_
_entity_poly.entity_id
_entity_poly.type
_entity_poly.pdbx_seq_one_letter_code
_entity_poly.pdbx_strand_id
1 'polypeptide(L)'
;MLPTVGVVDGTAVGDYHNPANSSPTKKETVMLMHGADPEQLTNLGTTLNRQIDSITQLMSTVDGVLNGTTWQGPARERFMEDWNGSFKSALGKLSEAFGLAGKDCITRSDELRRVMGAR
;
A
#
# COMPACT_ATOMS: atom_id res chain seq x y z
N MET A 1 -31.91 57.24 -24.75
CA MET A 1 -31.60 57.84 -26.06
C MET A 1 -30.44 57.05 -26.63
N LEU A 2 -30.65 56.28 -27.70
CA LEU A 2 -29.57 55.69 -28.51
C LEU A 2 -29.03 56.79 -29.44
N PRO A 3 -27.73 56.79 -29.78
CA PRO A 3 -27.26 56.24 -31.07
C PRO A 3 -25.83 55.66 -30.97
N THR A 4 -25.14 55.08 -31.96
CA THR A 4 -25.44 54.35 -33.21
C THR A 4 -24.12 53.66 -33.62
N VAL A 5 -24.27 52.44 -34.14
CA VAL A 5 -23.37 51.61 -34.97
C VAL A 5 -22.25 52.33 -35.74
N GLY A 6 -21.04 51.77 -35.67
CA GLY A 6 -19.98 51.87 -36.69
C GLY A 6 -19.63 50.47 -37.20
N VAL A 7 -19.56 50.30 -38.52
CA VAL A 7 -19.25 49.07 -39.26
C VAL A 7 -18.00 49.31 -40.13
N VAL A 8 -17.31 48.21 -40.47
CA VAL A 8 -16.15 47.93 -41.37
C VAL A 8 -14.77 48.03 -40.69
N ASP A 9 -13.82 47.09 -40.80
CA ASP A 9 -13.60 45.97 -41.74
C ASP A 9 -12.63 44.91 -41.14
N GLY A 10 -12.90 43.61 -41.39
CA GLY A 10 -11.91 42.61 -41.80
C GLY A 10 -10.79 42.13 -40.83
N THR A 11 -11.06 41.10 -40.02
CA THR A 11 -10.40 39.76 -40.04
C THR A 11 -10.74 39.00 -38.75
N ALA A 12 -11.67 38.05 -38.87
CA ALA A 12 -12.09 37.16 -37.81
C ALA A 12 -10.97 36.15 -37.49
N VAL A 13 -10.58 36.13 -36.21
CA VAL A 13 -9.83 35.04 -35.59
C VAL A 13 -10.58 33.72 -35.79
N GLY A 14 -9.90 32.75 -36.41
CA GLY A 14 -10.50 31.52 -36.91
C GLY A 14 -11.22 30.69 -35.85
N ASP A 15 -12.44 30.30 -36.22
CA ASP A 15 -13.22 29.22 -35.61
C ASP A 15 -12.48 27.89 -35.71
N TYR A 16 -12.06 27.34 -34.57
CA TYR A 16 -11.82 25.90 -34.44
C TYR A 16 -12.95 25.28 -33.64
N HIS A 17 -13.98 24.84 -34.34
CA HIS A 17 -14.91 23.82 -33.86
C HIS A 17 -14.37 22.44 -34.25
N ASN A 18 -14.17 21.55 -33.28
CA ASN A 18 -14.26 20.11 -33.53
C ASN A 18 -14.76 19.35 -32.27
N PRO A 19 -16.06 19.01 -32.20
CA PRO A 19 -16.64 18.08 -31.25
C PRO A 19 -16.81 16.71 -31.91
N ALA A 20 -15.73 15.96 -32.04
CA ALA A 20 -15.84 14.53 -32.28
C ALA A 20 -14.57 13.80 -31.83
N ASN A 21 -14.76 12.99 -30.78
CA ASN A 21 -14.06 11.73 -30.56
C ASN A 21 -12.59 11.80 -30.11
N SER A 22 -12.39 11.59 -28.81
CA SER A 22 -11.42 10.59 -28.34
C SER A 22 -11.94 10.00 -27.05
N SER A 23 -12.66 8.89 -27.19
CA SER A 23 -12.92 7.94 -26.09
C SER A 23 -11.63 7.72 -25.28
N PRO A 24 -11.67 7.54 -23.95
CA PRO A 24 -10.47 7.14 -23.22
C PRO A 24 -9.99 5.83 -23.84
N THR A 25 -8.88 5.92 -24.56
CA THR A 25 -8.31 4.76 -25.21
C THR A 25 -8.00 3.75 -24.12
N LYS A 26 -8.40 2.50 -24.39
CA LYS A 26 -8.16 1.25 -23.64
C LYS A 26 -6.69 0.96 -23.32
N LYS A 27 -5.80 1.95 -23.44
CA LYS A 27 -4.35 1.91 -23.29
C LYS A 27 -3.90 2.32 -21.88
N GLU A 28 -4.70 3.06 -21.12
CA GLU A 28 -4.40 3.33 -19.69
C GLU A 28 -4.57 2.08 -18.82
N THR A 29 -5.43 1.15 -19.19
CA THR A 29 -5.62 -0.12 -18.45
C THR A 29 -4.44 -1.09 -18.61
N VAL A 30 -3.59 -0.92 -19.62
CA VAL A 30 -2.52 -1.88 -19.94
C VAL A 30 -1.18 -1.52 -19.28
N MET A 31 -0.94 -0.25 -18.93
CA MET A 31 0.31 0.16 -18.28
C MET A 31 0.37 -0.15 -16.76
N LEU A 32 -0.77 -0.44 -16.13
CA LEU A 32 -0.81 -0.96 -14.75
C LEU A 32 -0.40 -2.44 -14.67
N MET A 33 -0.21 -3.12 -15.81
CA MET A 33 -0.13 -4.59 -15.88
C MET A 33 1.30 -5.17 -15.78
N HIS A 34 2.36 -4.35 -15.76
CA HIS A 34 3.75 -4.83 -15.74
C HIS A 34 4.64 -4.06 -14.75
N GLY A 35 4.17 -3.79 -13.53
CA GLY A 35 4.98 -3.17 -12.48
C GLY A 35 5.60 -4.16 -11.47
N ALA A 36 5.00 -5.33 -11.30
CA ALA A 36 5.42 -6.30 -10.30
C ALA A 36 5.46 -7.71 -10.91
N ASP A 37 6.61 -8.36 -10.81
CA ASP A 37 6.78 -9.77 -11.15
C ASP A 37 5.99 -10.63 -10.12
N PRO A 38 5.09 -11.54 -10.55
CA PRO A 38 4.33 -12.38 -9.62
C PRO A 38 5.21 -13.23 -8.71
N GLU A 39 6.38 -13.66 -9.18
CA GLU A 39 7.33 -14.37 -8.34
C GLU A 39 7.87 -13.46 -7.23
N GLN A 40 8.21 -12.21 -7.57
CA GLN A 40 8.63 -11.21 -6.58
C GLN A 40 7.52 -10.90 -5.57
N LEU A 41 6.25 -10.82 -6.00
CA LEU A 41 5.11 -10.63 -5.10
C LEU A 41 4.89 -11.84 -4.18
N THR A 42 5.01 -13.06 -4.69
CA THR A 42 4.96 -14.28 -3.88
C THR A 42 6.09 -14.27 -2.83
N ASN A 43 7.30 -13.89 -3.24
CA ASN A 43 8.47 -13.81 -2.37
C ASN A 43 8.30 -12.73 -1.29
N LEU A 44 7.76 -11.57 -1.64
CA LEU A 44 7.43 -10.51 -0.69
C LEU A 44 6.39 -10.99 0.32
N GLY A 45 5.28 -11.58 -0.15
CA GLY A 45 4.22 -12.06 0.74
C GLY A 45 4.71 -13.15 1.69
N THR A 46 5.52 -14.08 1.19
CA THR A 46 6.15 -15.12 2.02
C THR A 46 7.12 -14.51 3.04
N THR A 47 7.88 -13.49 2.65
CA THR A 47 8.79 -12.78 3.56
C THR A 47 8.02 -12.09 4.68
N LEU A 48 6.94 -11.38 4.35
CA LEU A 48 6.07 -10.75 5.35
C LEU A 48 5.53 -11.77 6.35
N ASN A 49 5.07 -12.93 5.87
CA ASN A 49 4.61 -14.01 6.74
C ASN A 49 5.72 -14.54 7.66
N ARG A 50 6.95 -14.75 7.16
CA ARG A 50 8.08 -15.16 8.01
C ARG A 50 8.45 -14.12 9.07
N GLN A 51 8.29 -12.83 8.77
CA GLN A 51 8.56 -11.79 9.76
C GLN A 51 7.57 -11.79 10.93
N ILE A 52 6.38 -12.39 10.78
CA ILE A 52 5.45 -12.61 11.89
C ILE A 52 6.05 -13.58 12.91
N ASP A 53 6.72 -14.64 12.44
CA ASP A 53 7.43 -15.58 13.31
C ASP A 53 8.58 -14.89 14.04
N SER A 54 9.33 -14.01 13.36
CA SER A 54 10.37 -13.18 13.98
C SER A 54 9.82 -12.28 15.08
N ILE A 55 8.65 -11.65 14.87
CA ILE A 55 8.00 -10.81 15.88
C ILE A 55 7.58 -11.66 17.09
N THR A 56 7.04 -12.85 16.85
CA THR A 56 6.67 -13.79 17.92
C THR A 56 7.89 -14.21 18.73
N GLN A 57 8.98 -14.56 18.05
CA GLN A 57 10.24 -14.94 18.69
C GLN A 57 10.85 -13.77 19.48
N LEU A 58 10.78 -12.55 18.98
CA LEU A 58 11.21 -11.35 19.70
C LEU A 58 10.46 -11.21 21.02
N MET A 59 9.13 -11.35 21.01
CA MET A 59 8.31 -11.28 22.23
C MET A 59 8.74 -12.33 23.24
N SER A 60 8.89 -13.59 22.82
CA SER A 60 9.33 -14.68 23.70
C SER A 60 10.75 -14.46 24.24
N THR A 61 11.65 -13.91 23.43
CA THR A 61 13.03 -13.61 23.84
C THR A 61 13.05 -12.56 24.94
N VAL A 62 12.31 -11.46 24.76
CA VAL A 62 12.24 -10.39 25.76
C VAL A 62 11.55 -10.89 27.04
N ASP A 63 10.47 -11.66 26.93
CA ASP A 63 9.84 -12.31 28.09
C ASP A 63 10.84 -13.18 28.87
N GLY A 64 11.64 -13.99 28.16
CA GLY A 64 12.67 -14.82 28.77
C GLY A 64 13.75 -14.01 29.50
N VAL A 65 14.25 -12.94 28.86
CA VAL A 65 15.24 -12.04 29.48
C VAL A 65 14.66 -11.36 30.71
N LEU A 66 13.45 -10.81 30.64
CA LEU A 66 12.80 -10.16 31.78
C LEU A 66 12.67 -11.12 32.98
N ASN A 67 12.23 -12.35 32.73
CA ASN A 67 12.06 -13.35 33.77
C ASN A 67 13.39 -13.84 34.37
N GLY A 68 14.47 -13.89 33.56
CA GLY A 68 15.79 -14.34 34.00
C GLY A 68 16.67 -13.28 34.66
N THR A 69 16.29 -11.99 34.55
CA THR A 69 17.10 -10.90 35.15
C THR A 69 16.86 -10.76 36.66
N THR A 70 17.92 -10.51 37.42
CA THR A 70 17.88 -10.17 38.86
C THR A 70 17.41 -8.74 39.14
N TRP A 71 17.05 -7.99 38.09
CA TRP A 71 16.53 -6.63 38.19
C TRP A 71 15.23 -6.62 39.00
N GLN A 72 15.07 -5.73 39.98
CA GLN A 72 13.86 -5.61 40.80
C GLN A 72 13.55 -4.15 41.07
N GLY A 73 12.33 -3.89 41.54
CA GLY A 73 11.87 -2.57 41.98
C GLY A 73 10.94 -1.85 40.99
N PRO A 74 10.47 -0.63 41.35
CA PRO A 74 9.38 0.06 40.65
C PRO A 74 9.64 0.31 39.16
N ALA A 75 10.90 0.54 38.78
CA ALA A 75 11.27 0.73 37.38
C ALA A 75 11.05 -0.54 36.54
N ARG A 76 11.32 -1.73 37.10
CA ARG A 76 11.02 -3.01 36.44
C ARG A 76 9.53 -3.20 36.30
N GLU A 77 8.77 -2.94 37.36
CA GLU A 77 7.31 -3.07 37.35
C GLU A 77 6.69 -2.20 36.25
N ARG A 78 7.12 -0.93 36.16
CA ARG A 78 6.70 -0.03 35.09
C ARG A 78 7.03 -0.56 33.71
N PHE A 79 8.25 -1.06 33.51
CA PHE A 79 8.63 -1.64 32.23
C PHE A 79 7.80 -2.89 31.88
N MET A 80 7.52 -3.77 32.85
CA MET A 80 6.69 -4.96 32.63
C MET A 80 5.25 -4.59 32.27
N GLU A 81 4.71 -3.52 32.86
CA GLU A 81 3.40 -2.96 32.50
C GLU A 81 3.39 -2.45 31.05
N ASP A 82 4.37 -1.62 30.68
CA ASP A 82 4.50 -1.09 29.32
C ASP A 82 4.75 -2.21 28.28
N TRP A 83 5.55 -3.21 28.64
CA TRP A 83 5.86 -4.37 27.81
C TRP A 83 4.63 -5.23 27.56
N ASN A 84 3.90 -5.60 28.61
CA ASN A 84 2.70 -6.43 28.48
C ASN A 84 1.50 -5.67 27.88
N GLY A 85 1.47 -4.35 28.01
CA GLY A 85 0.45 -3.50 27.42
C GLY A 85 0.85 -2.98 26.04
N SER A 86 1.47 -1.80 26.04
CA SER A 86 1.74 -1.00 24.83
C SER A 86 2.62 -1.72 23.82
N PHE A 87 3.72 -2.36 24.26
CA PHE A 87 4.70 -2.93 23.34
C PHE A 87 4.17 -4.20 22.66
N LYS A 88 3.67 -5.18 23.42
CA LYS A 88 3.02 -6.37 22.84
C LYS A 88 1.81 -6.02 21.99
N SER A 89 1.01 -5.01 22.36
CA SER A 89 -0.11 -4.54 21.53
C SER A 89 0.37 -4.01 20.17
N ALA A 90 1.41 -3.18 20.15
CA ALA A 90 1.97 -2.65 18.90
C ALA A 90 2.57 -3.76 18.02
N LEU A 91 3.31 -4.70 18.61
CA LEU A 91 3.87 -5.86 17.91
C LEU A 91 2.78 -6.79 17.35
N GLY A 92 1.68 -6.97 18.08
CA GLY A 92 0.51 -7.71 17.60
C GLY A 92 -0.14 -7.04 16.38
N LYS A 93 -0.33 -5.72 16.43
CA LYS A 93 -0.85 -4.95 15.29
C LYS A 93 0.07 -5.01 14.07
N LEU A 94 1.39 -4.97 14.28
CA LEU A 94 2.37 -5.14 13.21
C LEU A 94 2.26 -6.53 12.58
N SER A 95 2.14 -7.58 13.40
CA SER A 95 1.97 -8.96 12.94
C SER A 95 0.70 -9.13 12.10
N GLU A 96 -0.41 -8.54 12.54
CA GLU A 96 -1.67 -8.53 11.79
C GLU A 96 -1.52 -7.81 10.44
N ALA A 97 -0.92 -6.62 10.44
CA ALA A 97 -0.67 -5.86 9.22
C ALA A 97 0.20 -6.63 8.22
N PHE A 98 1.25 -7.32 8.69
CA PHE A 98 2.09 -8.17 7.86
C PHE A 98 1.33 -9.37 7.30
N GLY A 99 0.47 -10.00 8.10
CA GLY A 99 -0.37 -11.12 7.65
C GLY A 99 -1.37 -10.70 6.57
N LEU A 100 -1.99 -9.54 6.71
CA LEU A 100 -2.90 -8.98 5.69
C LEU A 100 -2.14 -8.64 4.41
N ALA A 101 -1.06 -7.87 4.52
CA ALA A 101 -0.25 -7.49 3.36
C ALA A 101 0.38 -8.71 2.66
N GLY A 102 0.79 -9.72 3.42
CA GLY A 102 1.34 -10.97 2.89
C GLY A 102 0.33 -11.74 2.04
N LYS A 103 -0.90 -11.88 2.55
CA LYS A 103 -2.01 -12.48 1.80
C LYS A 103 -2.36 -11.68 0.54
N ASP A 104 -2.43 -10.36 0.64
CA ASP A 104 -2.72 -9.49 -0.51
C ASP A 104 -1.67 -9.63 -1.62
N CYS A 105 -0.39 -9.71 -1.28
CA CYS A 105 0.69 -9.92 -2.26
C CYS A 105 0.55 -11.25 -2.99
N ILE A 106 0.22 -12.33 -2.26
CA ILE A 106 0.05 -13.67 -2.84
C ILE A 106 -1.18 -13.71 -3.75
N THR A 107 -2.32 -13.18 -3.31
CA THR A 107 -3.55 -13.09 -4.11
C THR A 107 -3.30 -12.34 -5.42
N ARG A 108 -2.63 -11.17 -5.34
CA ARG A 108 -2.27 -10.39 -6.54
C ARG A 108 -1.33 -11.14 -7.48
N SER A 109 -0.36 -11.87 -6.94
CA SER A 109 0.51 -12.72 -7.75
C SER A 109 -0.30 -13.77 -8.54
N ASP A 110 -1.24 -14.45 -7.89
CA ASP A 110 -2.05 -15.49 -8.53
C ASP A 110 -2.98 -14.91 -9.60
N GLU A 111 -3.56 -13.74 -9.35
CA GLU A 111 -4.33 -12.99 -10.34
C GLU A 111 -3.47 -12.64 -11.57
N LEU A 112 -2.26 -12.12 -11.37
CA LEU A 112 -1.34 -11.79 -12.47
C LEU A 112 -0.95 -13.03 -13.28
N ARG A 113 -0.63 -14.15 -12.60
CA ARG A 113 -0.33 -15.43 -13.28
C ARG A 113 -1.50 -15.90 -14.14
N ARG A 114 -2.72 -15.81 -13.63
CA ARG A 114 -3.94 -16.18 -14.36
C ARG A 114 -4.14 -15.31 -15.60
N VAL A 115 -3.99 -13.99 -15.48
CA VAL A 115 -4.18 -13.07 -16.60
C VAL A 115 -3.09 -13.25 -17.66
N MET A 116 -1.86 -13.55 -17.26
CA MET A 116 -0.76 -13.80 -18.20
C MET A 116 -0.85 -15.17 -18.88
N GLY A 117 -1.30 -16.21 -18.18
CA GLY A 117 -1.50 -17.55 -18.77
C GLY A 117 -2.78 -17.70 -19.60
N ALA A 118 -3.70 -16.73 -19.53
CA ALA A 118 -4.92 -16.68 -20.33
C ALA A 118 -4.73 -16.00 -21.71
N ARG A 119 -3.48 -15.84 -22.17
CA ARG A 119 -3.13 -15.25 -23.47
C ARG A 119 -2.39 -16.23 -24.35
#